data_AF-A0A822CSL6-F1
#
_entry.id   AF-A0A822CSL6-F1
#
_cell.length_a   1.000
_cell.length_b   1.000
_cell.length_c   1.000
_cell.angle_alpha   90.00
_cell.angle_beta   90.00
_cell.angle_gamma   90.00
#
_symmetry.space_group_name_H-M   'P 1'
#
loop_
_entity.id
_entity.type
_entity.pdbx_description
1 polymer ?
#
loop_
_entity_poly.entity_id
_entity_poly.type
_entity_poly.pdbx_seq_one_letter_code
_entity_poly.pdbx_strand_id
1 'polypeptide(L)'
;DYDLETQGKYLLPTNISRANLLQKEQAGRTQSGECCRLFTRCNQRLSFVDFPQADMITSSLDNIYLQGKLLNVNNVKTFLQDALYPSSIEAIEHAVQYYMVLVH
;
A
#
# COMPACT_ATOMS: atom_id res chain seq x y z
N ASP A 1 0.38 2.66 8.27
CA ASP A 1 0.41 1.19 8.18
C ASP A 1 -0.79 0.57 8.84
N TYR A 2 -1.29 -0.52 8.26
CA TYR A 2 -2.31 -1.37 8.87
C TYR A 2 -1.63 -2.48 9.67
N ASP A 3 -2.10 -2.70 10.89
CA ASP A 3 -1.61 -3.76 11.77
C ASP A 3 -2.71 -4.81 11.96
N LEU A 4 -2.38 -6.06 11.64
CA LEU A 4 -3.31 -7.20 11.69
C LEU A 4 -3.66 -7.61 13.12
N GLU A 5 -2.75 -7.44 14.08
CA GLU A 5 -2.99 -7.85 15.47
C GLU A 5 -3.94 -6.89 16.18
N THR A 6 -3.69 -5.59 16.02
CA THR A 6 -4.49 -4.53 16.63
C THR A 6 -5.71 -4.15 15.78
N GLN A 7 -5.78 -4.62 14.53
CA GLN A 7 -6.75 -4.20 13.52
C GLN A 7 -6.79 -2.67 13.31
N GLY A 8 -5.71 -1.99 13.69
CA GLY A 8 -5.59 -0.54 13.67
C GLY A 8 -4.94 -0.04 12.39
N LYS A 9 -5.39 1.13 11.90
CA LYS A 9 -4.71 1.88 10.85
C LYS A 9 -4.02 3.09 11.44
N TYR A 10 -2.70 3.14 11.31
CA TYR A 10 -1.88 4.23 11.85
C TYR A 10 -1.33 5.12 10.74
N LEU A 11 -1.31 6.43 11.01
CA LEU A 11 -0.66 7.41 10.14
C LEU A 11 0.70 7.75 10.74
N LEU A 12 1.74 7.09 10.25
CA LEU A 12 3.11 7.29 10.71
C LEU A 12 3.89 8.10 9.68
N PRO A 13 4.73 9.06 10.11
CA PRO A 13 5.64 9.73 9.20
C PRO A 13 6.71 8.74 8.73
N THR A 14 6.83 8.56 7.42
CA THR A 14 7.82 7.68 6.79
C THR A 14 8.65 8.45 5.78
N ASN A 15 9.87 7.97 5.51
CA ASN A 15 10.68 8.50 4.43
C ASN A 15 10.02 8.19 3.08
N ILE A 16 10.11 9.14 2.15
CA ILE A 16 9.66 8.92 0.77
C ILE A 16 10.57 7.91 0.05
N SER A 17 10.04 7.21 -0.94
CA SER A 17 10.84 6.32 -1.80
C SER A 17 11.71 7.11 -2.78
N ARG A 18 12.75 6.46 -3.32
CA ARG A 18 13.61 7.04 -4.37
C ARG A 18 12.83 7.32 -5.66
N ALA A 19 11.88 6.46 -6.02
CA ALA A 19 10.97 6.69 -7.14
C ALA A 19 10.11 7.95 -6.93
N ASN A 20 9.54 8.13 -5.73
CA ASN A 20 8.75 9.32 -5.40
C ASN A 20 9.60 10.59 -5.42
N LEU A 21 10.87 10.50 -4.99
CA LEU A 21 11.82 11.60 -5.12
C LEU A 21 11.95 12.05 -6.57
N LEU A 22 12.26 11.14 -7.49
CA LEU A 22 12.39 11.46 -8.91
C LEU A 22 11.12 12.10 -9.49
N GLN A 23 9.94 11.63 -9.06
CA GLN A 23 8.66 12.23 -9.46
C GLN A 23 8.44 13.64 -8.91
N LYS A 24 9.02 13.98 -7.75
CA LYS A 24 8.87 15.29 -7.09
C LYS A 24 9.89 16.32 -7.53
N GLU A 25 10.95 15.92 -8.23
CA GLU A 25 11.94 16.80 -8.87
C GLU A 25 11.35 17.54 -10.10
N GLN A 26 10.05 17.85 -10.08
CA GLN A 26 9.32 18.56 -11.16
C GLN A 26 9.36 20.08 -10.99
N ALA A 27 10.54 20.63 -10.74
CA ALA A 27 10.78 22.06 -10.81
C ALA A 27 11.20 22.41 -12.25
N GLY A 28 10.24 22.40 -13.19
CA GLY A 28 10.58 22.54 -14.60
C GLY A 28 9.43 22.62 -15.60
N ARG A 29 8.16 22.69 -15.17
CA ARG A 29 7.02 22.58 -16.09
C ARG A 29 6.88 23.76 -17.06
N THR A 30 7.35 24.96 -16.67
CA THR A 30 7.26 26.19 -17.47
C THR A 30 8.63 26.81 -17.75
N GLN A 31 9.52 26.77 -16.76
CA GLN A 31 10.89 27.26 -16.83
C GLN A 31 11.77 26.45 -15.89
N SER A 32 13.10 26.50 -16.05
CA SER A 32 14.04 25.85 -15.14
C SER A 32 13.76 26.25 -13.70
N GLY A 33 13.49 25.27 -12.84
CA GLY A 33 13.24 25.48 -11.42
C GLY A 33 14.20 24.64 -10.56
N GLU A 34 14.23 24.96 -9.28
CA GLU A 34 15.05 24.26 -8.29
C GLU A 34 14.17 23.44 -7.36
N CYS A 35 14.60 22.21 -7.04
CA CYS A 35 13.96 21.36 -6.05
C CYS A 35 14.91 21.19 -4.84
N CYS A 36 14.53 21.76 -3.69
CA CYS A 36 15.31 21.69 -2.47
C CYS A 36 14.96 20.44 -1.65
N ARG A 37 15.94 19.55 -1.43
CA ARG A 37 15.79 18.34 -0.61
C ARG A 37 16.13 18.62 0.85
N LEU A 38 15.18 18.38 1.76
CA LEU A 38 15.32 18.64 3.21
C LEU A 38 15.94 17.48 3.99
N PHE A 39 16.83 16.70 3.37
CA PHE A 39 17.48 15.55 3.98
C PHE A 39 18.90 15.38 3.42
N THR A 40 19.78 14.70 4.17
CA THR A 40 21.15 14.46 3.73
C THR A 40 21.22 13.34 2.68
N ARG A 41 22.21 13.39 1.78
CA ARG A 41 22.47 12.32 0.81
C ARG A 41 22.73 10.97 1.49
N CYS A 42 23.38 10.99 2.67
CA CYS A 42 23.60 9.79 3.46
C CYS A 42 22.29 9.16 3.94
N ASN A 43 21.36 9.97 4.46
CA ASN A 43 20.03 9.50 4.88
C ASN A 43 19.25 8.90 3.69
N GLN A 44 19.29 9.57 2.54
CA GLN A 44 18.65 9.06 1.32
C GLN A 44 19.23 7.69 0.92
N ARG A 45 20.55 7.51 0.94
CA ARG A 45 21.19 6.26 0.49
C ARG A 45 20.96 5.09 1.45
N LEU A 46 20.93 5.34 2.75
CA LEU A 46 20.85 4.28 3.76
C LEU A 46 19.42 3.94 4.17
N SER A 47 18.49 4.89 4.10
CA SER A 47 17.16 4.73 4.70
C SER A 47 16.00 4.71 3.71
N PHE A 48 16.20 5.10 2.44
CA PHE A 48 15.09 5.22 1.49
C PHE A 48 14.97 3.96 0.63
N VAL A 49 13.76 3.41 0.59
CA VAL A 49 13.40 2.31 -0.32
C VAL A 49 13.36 2.79 -1.77
N ASP A 50 13.58 1.89 -2.72
CA ASP A 50 13.52 2.22 -4.16
C ASP A 50 12.10 2.61 -4.59
N PHE A 51 11.13 1.77 -4.25
CA PHE A 51 9.72 1.92 -4.59
C PHE A 51 8.86 1.91 -3.33
N PRO A 52 7.73 2.63 -3.31
CA PRO A 52 6.77 2.51 -2.21
C PRO A 52 6.20 1.08 -2.18
N GLN A 53 5.89 0.59 -0.98
CA GLN A 53 5.22 -0.69 -0.82
C GLN A 53 3.80 -0.61 -1.43
N ALA A 54 3.36 -1.69 -2.06
CA ALA A 54 2.04 -1.72 -2.69
C ALA A 54 0.91 -1.59 -1.65
N ASP A 55 -0.10 -0.78 -1.95
CA ASP A 55 -1.24 -0.51 -1.06
C ASP A 55 -1.99 -1.78 -0.64
N MET A 56 -2.04 -2.77 -1.53
CA MET A 56 -2.68 -4.07 -1.29
C MET A 56 -2.01 -4.87 -0.16
N ILE A 57 -0.72 -4.66 0.09
CA ILE A 57 0.01 -5.33 1.16
C ILE A 57 -0.18 -4.59 2.49
N THR A 58 -0.33 -3.27 2.46
CA THR A 58 -0.32 -2.40 3.65
C THR A 58 -1.69 -1.98 4.15
N SER A 59 -2.77 -2.40 3.49
CA SER A 59 -4.16 -2.05 3.80
C SER A 59 -5.01 -3.29 4.11
N SER A 60 -6.13 -3.10 4.82
CA SER A 60 -7.09 -4.18 5.01
C SER A 60 -7.75 -4.58 3.69
N LEU A 61 -8.08 -5.86 3.55
CA LEU A 61 -8.62 -6.42 2.31
C LEU A 61 -10.15 -6.42 2.27
N ASP A 62 -10.82 -5.94 3.31
CA ASP A 62 -12.28 -6.03 3.50
C ASP A 62 -13.06 -5.46 2.31
N ASN A 63 -12.71 -4.24 1.90
CA ASN A 63 -13.39 -3.55 0.81
C ASN A 63 -13.13 -4.25 -0.53
N ILE A 64 -11.90 -4.67 -0.79
CA ILE A 64 -11.55 -5.39 -2.02
C ILE A 64 -12.25 -6.75 -2.08
N TYR A 65 -12.32 -7.45 -0.93
CA TYR A 65 -13.00 -8.73 -0.81
C TYR A 65 -14.51 -8.58 -1.11
N LEU A 66 -15.16 -7.58 -0.51
CA LEU A 66 -16.55 -7.22 -0.78
C LEU A 66 -16.79 -6.88 -2.25
N GLN A 67 -15.92 -6.05 -2.86
CA GLN A 67 -16.00 -5.73 -4.28
C GLN A 67 -15.86 -6.96 -5.16
N GLY A 68 -14.94 -7.88 -4.83
CA GLY A 68 -14.80 -9.16 -5.54
C GLY A 68 -16.08 -10.00 -5.49
N LYS A 69 -16.77 -10.01 -4.34
CA LYS A 69 -18.08 -10.66 -4.20
C LYS A 69 -19.17 -9.97 -5.02
N LEU A 70 -19.24 -8.64 -5.01
CA LEU A 70 -20.19 -7.87 -5.83
C LEU A 70 -19.99 -8.13 -7.34
N LEU A 71 -18.75 -8.32 -7.77
CA LEU A 71 -18.39 -8.63 -9.15
C LEU A 71 -18.57 -10.12 -9.51
N ASN A 72 -19.12 -10.95 -8.62
CA ASN A 72 -19.30 -12.39 -8.80
C ASN A 72 -18.00 -13.14 -9.15
N VAL A 73 -16.86 -12.73 -8.58
CA VAL A 73 -15.61 -13.49 -8.71
C VAL A 73 -15.76 -14.83 -7.98
N ASN A 74 -15.65 -15.93 -8.72
CA ASN A 74 -15.88 -17.30 -8.22
C ASN A 74 -15.14 -17.58 -6.91
N ASN A 75 -13.82 -17.37 -6.89
CA ASN A 75 -13.00 -17.53 -5.70
C ASN A 75 -12.12 -16.29 -5.50
N VAL A 76 -12.60 -15.40 -4.64
CA VAL A 76 -11.90 -14.15 -4.31
C VAL A 76 -10.55 -14.43 -3.64
N LYS A 77 -10.41 -15.53 -2.88
CA LYS A 77 -9.14 -15.85 -2.19
C LYS A 77 -8.03 -16.16 -3.20
N THR A 78 -8.31 -17.01 -4.20
CA THR A 78 -7.33 -17.33 -5.25
C THR A 78 -7.03 -16.11 -6.11
N PHE A 79 -8.04 -15.29 -6.42
CA PHE A 79 -7.84 -14.04 -7.14
C PHE A 79 -6.86 -13.09 -6.43
N LEU A 80 -6.96 -12.95 -5.11
CA LEU A 80 -6.04 -12.11 -4.34
C LEU A 80 -4.62 -12.71 -4.25
N GLN A 81 -4.50 -14.04 -4.29
CA GLN A 81 -3.21 -14.74 -4.30
C GLN A 81 -2.51 -14.68 -5.66
N ASP A 82 -3.27 -14.60 -6.75
CA ASP A 82 -2.75 -14.50 -8.12
C ASP A 82 -2.35 -13.06 -8.52
N ALA A 83 -2.54 -12.08 -7.61
CA ALA A 83 -2.21 -10.69 -7.85
C ALA A 83 -0.70 -10.46 -7.99
N LEU A 84 -0.30 -9.37 -8.67
CA LEU A 84 1.11 -8.97 -8.82
C LEU A 84 1.84 -8.83 -7.48
N TYR A 85 1.11 -8.40 -6.45
CA TYR A 85 1.61 -8.23 -5.09
C TYR A 85 0.66 -8.95 -4.12
N PRO A 86 0.84 -10.27 -3.91
CA PRO A 86 -0.06 -11.04 -3.07
C PRO A 86 0.09 -10.62 -1.60
N SER A 87 -1.04 -10.41 -0.93
CA SER A 87 -1.09 -10.19 0.51
C SER A 87 -0.89 -11.50 1.28
N SER A 88 -0.60 -11.41 2.58
CA SER A 88 -0.46 -12.59 3.43
C SER A 88 -1.77 -13.37 3.56
N ILE A 89 -1.67 -14.67 3.81
CA ILE A 89 -2.86 -15.55 3.93
C ILE A 89 -3.72 -15.11 5.12
N GLU A 90 -3.10 -14.67 6.20
CA GLU A 90 -3.77 -14.18 7.41
C GLU A 90 -4.62 -12.95 7.11
N ALA A 91 -4.12 -12.01 6.30
CA ALA A 91 -4.89 -10.83 5.89
C ALA A 91 -6.11 -11.20 5.03
N ILE A 92 -5.99 -12.23 4.18
CA ILE A 92 -7.10 -12.73 3.36
C ILE A 92 -8.15 -13.42 4.24
N GLU A 93 -7.71 -14.23 5.20
CA GLU A 93 -8.60 -14.90 6.16
C GLU A 93 -9.35 -13.89 7.05
N HIS A 94 -8.66 -12.83 7.49
CA HIS A 94 -9.27 -11.75 8.25
C HIS A 94 -10.41 -11.07 7.48
N ALA A 95 -10.19 -10.74 6.21
CA ALA A 95 -11.23 -10.15 5.37
C ALA A 95 -12.43 -11.08 5.13
N VAL A 96 -12.19 -12.39 5.02
CA VAL A 96 -13.26 -13.40 4.91
C VAL A 96 -14.06 -13.44 6.21
N GLN A 97 -13.39 -13.45 7.36
CA GLN A 97 -14.04 -13.46 8.66
C GLN A 97 -14.88 -12.19 8.87
N TYR A 98 -14.33 -11.04 8.50
CA TYR A 98 -15.04 -9.76 8.54
C TYR A 98 -16.32 -9.79 7.68
N TYR A 99 -16.24 -10.34 6.47
CA TYR A 99 -17.41 -10.54 5.60
C TYR A 99 -18.46 -11.45 6.24
N MET A 100 -18.07 -12.56 6.85
CA MET A 100 -19.01 -13.49 7.50
C MET A 100 -19.78 -12.82 8.64
N VAL A 101 -19.15 -11.92 9.39
CA VAL A 101 -19.77 -11.14 10.47
C VAL A 101 -20.75 -10.10 9.92
N LEU A 102 -20.45 -9.46 8.78
CA LEU A 102 -21.32 -8.45 8.18
C LEU A 102 -22.58 -9.01 7.51
N VAL A 103 -22.56 -10.26 7.07
CA VAL A 103 -23.68 -10.91 6.35
C VAL A 103 -24.66 -11.62 7.30
N HIS A 104 -24.25 -11.83 8.56
CA HIS A 104 -25.11 -12.35 9.63
C HIS A 104 -25.84 -11.22 10.38
#